data_AF-A0A1I5FEI6-F1
#
_entry.id   AF-A0A1I5FEI6-F1
#
_cell.length_a   1.000
_cell.length_b   1.000
_cell.length_c   1.000
_cell.angle_alpha   90.00
_cell.angle_beta   90.00
_cell.angle_gamma   90.00
#
_symmetry.space_group_name_H-M   'P 1'
#
loop_
_entity.id
_entity.type
_entity.pdbx_description
1 polymer ?
#
loop_
_entity_poly.entity_id
_entity_poly.type
_entity_poly.pdbx_seq_one_letter_code
_entity_poly.pdbx_strand_id
1 'polypeptide(L)'
;MSIEPAARLTQRHIAISATALCIASLALFWPGTAMYDTVAQYRQVLSGVYDDWHPPAMARVWALLAPLGPGAKPMLVLQLGTYWLGLGLIAAALARAGRSRGAAAILAIGLLPPFLGWQGVVLKDAQLAGALLAAVGIIGSWRLARRPLPAAMWVPVALLLTYAVLVRANAVFIVVPMVVTLAPRPTHPFAKLGTGLIAVIVVLGIAPIVNHTLLHAQPSGVEATQALYDIAGIATRAPIGDTTGLTRSEVATVTERGCAKPFFWDPLGDDAHCGTTMARLRALPTATLYVTLASAALHHPIAYAEHRIAHLNSTDRWLVPYDWPSAAPPAASEPNAIGLANPGTGARTWEALAAVVVETPLGWPIAWIVVAVTALAASLARPRNPTCELATALLVSALALEVSFAVLSIASDLRYHLWPMIATALASVLLADRPLPRKLFLVGAGALILVVGSGIAARVMLPRPPQTYAGMLG
;
A
#
# COMPACT_ATOMS: atom_id res chain seq x y z
N MET A 1 -27.69 -15.42 41.24
CA MET A 1 -26.43 -14.86 40.71
C MET A 1 -26.77 -13.85 39.62
N SER A 2 -26.81 -12.56 39.97
CA SER A 2 -26.83 -11.50 38.98
C SER A 2 -25.47 -11.50 38.28
N ILE A 3 -25.44 -11.86 37.00
CA ILE A 3 -24.24 -11.67 36.18
C ILE A 3 -24.05 -10.16 36.11
N GLU A 4 -23.02 -9.65 36.80
CA GLU A 4 -22.59 -8.26 36.67
C GLU A 4 -22.47 -7.93 35.17
N PRO A 5 -23.10 -6.86 34.68
CA PRO A 5 -22.94 -6.48 33.28
C PRO A 5 -21.46 -6.17 33.06
N ALA A 6 -20.80 -6.99 32.23
CA ALA A 6 -19.38 -6.83 31.89
C ALA A 6 -19.04 -5.36 31.66
N ALA A 7 -18.01 -4.87 32.37
CA ALA A 7 -17.61 -3.47 32.36
C ALA A 7 -17.45 -2.97 30.91
N ARG A 8 -18.33 -2.06 30.47
CA ARG A 8 -18.29 -1.53 29.10
C ARG A 8 -17.10 -0.60 28.97
N LEU A 9 -16.22 -0.86 27.98
CA LEU A 9 -15.12 0.05 27.64
C LEU A 9 -15.68 1.44 27.33
N THR A 10 -15.35 2.43 28.16
CA THR A 10 -15.73 3.83 27.92
C THR A 10 -14.76 4.50 26.95
N GLN A 11 -15.15 5.64 26.36
CA GLN A 11 -14.30 6.44 25.47
C GLN A 11 -12.94 6.77 26.09
N ARG A 12 -12.91 7.08 27.39
CA ARG A 12 -11.68 7.41 28.11
C ARG A 12 -10.72 6.22 28.14
N HIS A 13 -11.23 5.01 28.39
CA HIS A 13 -10.41 3.79 28.36
C HIS A 13 -9.82 3.56 26.97
N ILE A 14 -10.62 3.72 25.90
CA ILE A 14 -10.12 3.55 24.52
C ILE A 14 -9.04 4.57 24.17
N ALA A 15 -9.23 5.85 24.55
CA ALA A 15 -8.22 6.87 24.32
C ALA A 15 -6.92 6.55 25.06
N ILE A 16 -7.00 6.17 26.35
CA ILE A 16 -5.85 5.75 27.15
C ILE A 16 -5.16 4.54 26.52
N SER A 17 -5.92 3.52 26.10
CA SER A 17 -5.38 2.34 25.43
C SER A 17 -4.66 2.71 24.13
N ALA A 18 -5.28 3.49 23.25
CA ALA A 18 -4.66 3.89 21.99
C ALA A 18 -3.37 4.71 22.21
N THR A 19 -3.36 5.62 23.18
CA THR A 19 -2.16 6.39 23.55
C THR A 19 -1.08 5.48 24.15
N ALA A 20 -1.43 4.56 25.04
CA ALA A 20 -0.49 3.60 25.62
C ALA A 20 0.10 2.67 24.55
N LEU A 21 -0.72 2.21 23.60
CA LEU A 21 -0.26 1.42 22.46
C LEU A 21 0.68 2.23 21.55
N CYS A 22 0.39 3.50 21.30
CA CYS A 22 1.28 4.38 20.54
C CYS A 22 2.66 4.52 21.22
N ILE A 23 2.67 4.80 22.52
CA ILE A 23 3.91 4.91 23.30
C ILE A 23 4.66 3.56 23.31
N ALA A 24 3.95 2.45 23.50
CA ALA A 24 4.55 1.12 23.48
C ALA A 24 5.14 0.77 22.11
N SER A 25 4.44 1.09 21.00
CA SER A 25 4.97 0.92 19.64
C SER A 25 6.21 1.80 19.42
N LEU A 26 6.19 3.05 19.86
CA LEU A 26 7.36 3.92 19.76
C LEU A 26 8.55 3.35 20.52
N ALA A 27 8.35 2.90 21.76
CA ALA A 27 9.39 2.28 22.55
C ALA A 27 9.92 0.97 21.92
N LEU A 28 9.03 0.18 21.31
CA LEU A 28 9.38 -1.08 20.66
C LEU A 28 10.25 -0.87 19.42
N PHE A 29 9.87 0.07 18.56
CA PHE A 29 10.52 0.29 17.27
C PHE A 29 11.53 1.43 17.25
N TRP A 30 11.79 2.12 18.37
CA TRP A 30 12.75 3.23 18.40
C TRP A 30 14.16 2.79 17.94
N PRO A 31 14.86 3.57 17.07
CA PRO A 31 14.48 4.84 16.45
C PRO A 31 13.77 4.71 15.09
N GLY A 32 13.40 3.50 14.70
CA GLY A 32 12.77 3.13 13.43
C GLY A 32 13.74 2.30 12.58
N THR A 33 13.20 1.38 11.78
CA THR A 33 13.98 0.64 10.78
C THR A 33 14.06 1.46 9.49
N ALA A 34 15.25 1.60 8.92
CA ALA A 34 15.46 2.31 7.66
C ALA A 34 15.68 1.35 6.49
N MET A 35 14.84 1.44 5.46
CA MET A 35 15.03 0.71 4.20
C MET A 35 15.82 1.54 3.18
N TYR A 36 16.09 0.97 2.01
CA TYR A 36 16.78 1.66 0.92
C TYR A 36 16.13 3.01 0.60
N ASP A 37 14.80 3.03 0.44
CA ASP A 37 14.02 4.25 0.22
C ASP A 37 14.21 5.27 1.36
N THR A 38 14.26 4.80 2.61
CA THR A 38 14.47 5.63 3.80
C THR A 38 15.85 6.27 3.78
N VAL A 39 16.89 5.48 3.48
CA VAL A 39 18.27 5.94 3.36
C VAL A 39 18.38 6.96 2.23
N ALA A 40 17.80 6.68 1.06
CA ALA A 40 17.80 7.58 -0.09
C ALA A 40 17.12 8.92 0.24
N GLN A 41 15.91 8.90 0.83
CA GLN A 41 15.20 10.12 1.20
C GLN A 41 15.92 10.90 2.31
N TYR A 42 16.54 10.21 3.28
CA TYR A 42 17.31 10.90 4.30
C TYR A 42 18.59 11.54 3.74
N ARG A 43 19.23 10.94 2.73
CA ARG A 43 20.33 11.61 1.99
C ARG A 43 19.85 12.90 1.33
N GLN A 44 18.65 12.92 0.75
CA GLN A 44 18.07 14.14 0.17
C GLN A 44 17.81 15.22 1.24
N VAL A 45 17.37 14.81 2.44
CA VAL A 45 17.23 15.72 3.59
C VAL A 45 18.58 16.35 3.97
N LEU A 46 19.64 15.54 4.02
CA LEU A 46 20.98 15.99 4.38
C LEU A 46 21.64 16.86 3.29
N SER A 47 21.43 16.54 2.01
CA SER A 47 22.01 17.28 0.89
C SER A 47 21.22 18.53 0.50
N GLY A 48 19.93 18.57 0.82
CA GLY A 48 18.99 19.58 0.33
C GLY A 48 18.63 19.42 -1.16
N VAL A 49 19.11 18.37 -1.82
CA VAL A 49 18.83 18.05 -3.22
C VAL A 49 17.80 16.94 -3.28
N TYR A 50 16.66 17.23 -3.92
CA TYR A 50 15.52 16.33 -4.01
C TYR A 50 15.31 15.93 -5.46
N ASP A 51 14.96 14.67 -5.69
CA ASP A 51 14.55 14.13 -6.99
C ASP A 51 13.11 13.59 -6.89
N ASP A 52 12.57 13.13 -8.01
CA ASP A 52 11.23 12.56 -8.11
C ASP A 52 11.20 11.02 -8.12
N TRP A 53 12.36 10.34 -8.01
CA TRP A 53 12.43 8.87 -7.94
C TRP A 53 11.55 8.35 -6.80
N HIS A 54 11.57 9.09 -5.71
CA HIS A 54 10.53 9.05 -4.70
C HIS A 54 9.88 10.43 -4.64
N PRO A 55 8.54 10.53 -4.63
CA PRO A 55 7.88 11.81 -4.44
C PRO A 55 8.47 12.55 -3.21
N PRO A 56 8.91 13.81 -3.37
CA PRO A 56 9.77 14.48 -2.40
C PRO A 56 9.02 14.88 -1.12
N ALA A 57 7.70 14.74 -1.07
CA ALA A 57 6.87 15.20 0.03
C ALA A 57 7.28 14.61 1.39
N MET A 58 7.58 13.30 1.45
CA MET A 58 8.06 12.70 2.69
C MET A 58 9.42 13.27 3.11
N ALA A 59 10.36 13.42 2.18
CA ALA A 59 11.69 13.99 2.47
C ALA A 59 11.59 15.46 2.90
N ARG A 60 10.70 16.25 2.28
CA ARG A 60 10.44 17.65 2.67
C ARG A 60 9.83 17.76 4.06
N VAL A 61 8.83 16.92 4.39
CA VAL A 61 8.28 16.85 5.76
C VAL A 61 9.36 16.44 6.74
N TRP A 62 10.22 15.49 6.36
CA TRP A 62 11.34 15.06 7.21
C TRP A 62 12.33 16.21 7.45
N ALA A 63 12.68 17.00 6.44
CA ALA A 63 13.52 18.18 6.61
C ALA A 63 12.91 19.22 7.57
N LEU A 64 11.58 19.43 7.53
CA LEU A 64 10.88 20.30 8.47
C LEU A 64 10.91 19.77 9.91
N LEU A 65 10.90 18.44 10.08
CA LEU A 65 10.91 17.80 11.39
C LEU A 65 12.32 17.47 11.90
N ALA A 66 13.36 17.62 11.07
CA ALA A 66 14.75 17.35 11.44
C ALA A 66 15.23 18.13 12.69
N PRO A 67 14.77 19.37 12.97
CA PRO A 67 15.11 20.05 14.22
C PRO A 67 14.59 19.34 15.49
N LEU A 68 13.58 18.47 15.38
CA LEU A 68 13.00 17.74 16.52
C LEU A 68 13.82 16.51 16.92
N GLY A 69 14.76 16.07 16.08
CA GLY A 69 15.66 14.97 16.40
C GLY A 69 16.36 14.38 15.18
N PRO A 70 17.52 13.71 15.38
CA PRO A 70 18.31 13.17 14.29
C PRO A 70 17.71 11.88 13.69
N GLY A 71 18.10 11.57 12.46
CA GLY A 71 17.75 10.32 11.79
C GLY A 71 16.24 10.15 11.57
N ALA A 72 15.77 8.91 11.67
CA ALA A 72 14.39 8.49 11.37
C ALA A 72 13.36 8.76 12.49
N LYS A 73 13.84 9.17 13.68
CA LYS A 73 13.04 9.37 14.90
C LYS A 73 11.79 10.25 14.71
N PRO A 74 11.89 11.50 14.19
CA PRO A 74 10.72 12.36 14.04
C PRO A 74 9.68 11.78 13.08
N MET A 75 10.13 11.11 12.02
CA MET A 75 9.21 10.46 11.07
C MET A 75 8.53 9.24 11.68
N LEU A 76 9.22 8.45 12.52
CA LEU A 76 8.60 7.36 13.27
C LEU A 76 7.50 7.87 14.21
N VAL A 77 7.75 9.00 14.90
CA VAL A 77 6.75 9.65 15.78
C VAL A 77 5.52 10.07 14.99
N LEU A 78 5.71 10.73 13.84
CA LEU A 78 4.60 11.12 12.95
C LEU A 78 3.81 9.89 12.45
N GLN A 79 4.53 8.83 12.05
CA GLN A 79 3.95 7.60 11.52
C GLN A 79 3.06 6.89 12.55
N LEU A 80 3.63 6.53 13.70
CA LEU A 80 2.92 5.81 14.75
C LEU A 80 1.87 6.70 15.41
N GLY A 81 2.12 8.00 15.52
CA GLY A 81 1.16 8.99 15.99
C GLY A 81 -0.09 9.03 15.13
N THR A 82 0.06 9.14 13.81
CA THR A 82 -1.09 9.16 12.88
C THR A 82 -1.79 7.81 12.77
N TYR A 83 -1.03 6.70 12.78
CA TYR A 83 -1.55 5.33 12.82
C TYR A 83 -2.49 5.09 14.02
N TRP A 84 -1.99 5.32 15.24
CA TRP A 84 -2.75 5.09 16.46
C TRP A 84 -3.83 6.14 16.71
N LEU A 85 -3.65 7.38 16.25
CA LEU A 85 -4.70 8.40 16.26
C LEU A 85 -5.92 7.92 15.44
N GLY A 86 -5.68 7.45 14.21
CA GLY A 86 -6.73 6.94 13.34
C GLY A 86 -7.51 5.79 13.96
N LEU A 87 -6.79 4.74 14.38
CA LEU A 87 -7.38 3.56 15.01
C LEU A 87 -8.12 3.91 16.31
N GLY A 88 -7.50 4.74 17.17
CA GLY A 88 -8.08 5.19 18.43
C GLY A 88 -9.39 5.98 18.24
N LEU A 89 -9.45 6.88 17.25
CA LEU A 89 -10.64 7.65 16.93
C LEU A 89 -11.80 6.76 16.44
N ILE A 90 -11.52 5.78 15.58
CA ILE A 90 -12.53 4.81 15.12
C ILE A 90 -13.02 3.94 16.28
N ALA A 91 -12.08 3.39 17.07
CA ALA A 91 -12.41 2.57 18.23
C ALA A 91 -13.25 3.35 19.25
N ALA A 92 -12.89 4.60 19.55
CA ALA A 92 -13.61 5.45 20.47
C ALA A 92 -15.03 5.75 19.97
N ALA A 93 -15.20 5.96 18.67
CA ALA A 93 -16.51 6.15 18.05
C ALA A 93 -17.38 4.88 18.14
N LEU A 94 -16.81 3.70 17.92
CA LEU A 94 -17.51 2.43 18.10
C LEU A 94 -17.90 2.18 19.56
N ALA A 95 -17.01 2.47 20.52
CA ALA A 95 -17.31 2.34 21.94
C ALA A 95 -18.47 3.26 22.37
N ARG A 96 -18.48 4.52 21.90
CA ARG A 96 -19.61 5.45 22.11
C ARG A 96 -20.92 4.93 21.52
N ALA A 97 -20.86 4.23 20.39
CA ALA A 97 -22.01 3.58 19.78
C ALA A 97 -22.41 2.25 20.45
N GLY A 98 -21.84 1.92 21.62
CA GLY A 98 -22.13 0.67 22.36
C GLY A 98 -21.45 -0.58 21.80
N ARG A 99 -20.54 -0.44 20.83
CA ARG A 99 -19.85 -1.55 20.15
C ARG A 99 -18.45 -1.78 20.72
N SER A 100 -18.34 -1.96 22.04
CA SER A 100 -17.04 -2.12 22.74
C SER A 100 -16.19 -3.27 22.21
N ARG A 101 -16.80 -4.39 21.78
CA ARG A 101 -16.08 -5.50 21.14
C ARG A 101 -15.46 -5.07 19.80
N GLY A 102 -16.19 -4.29 19.01
CA GLY A 102 -15.68 -3.70 17.78
C GLY A 102 -14.54 -2.72 18.06
N ALA A 103 -14.67 -1.88 19.09
CA ALA A 103 -13.60 -0.98 19.51
C ALA A 103 -12.31 -1.73 19.88
N ALA A 104 -12.41 -2.80 20.67
CA ALA A 104 -11.27 -3.65 21.00
C ALA A 104 -10.67 -4.33 19.75
N ALA A 105 -11.53 -4.79 18.83
CA ALA A 105 -11.08 -5.40 17.57
C ALA A 105 -10.30 -4.41 16.68
N ILE A 106 -10.70 -3.13 16.62
CA ILE A 106 -9.95 -2.09 15.88
C ILE A 106 -8.54 -1.91 16.46
N LEU A 107 -8.41 -1.85 17.79
CA LEU A 107 -7.09 -1.75 18.44
C LEU A 107 -6.26 -3.03 18.24
N ALA A 108 -6.89 -4.20 18.31
CA ALA A 108 -6.23 -5.49 18.06
C ALA A 108 -5.75 -5.64 16.61
N ILE A 109 -6.50 -5.14 15.63
CA ILE A 109 -6.05 -5.04 14.23
C ILE A 109 -4.77 -4.21 14.16
N GLY A 110 -4.70 -3.10 14.91
CA GLY A 110 -3.51 -2.27 15.04
C GLY A 110 -2.27 -2.99 15.58
N LEU A 111 -2.47 -4.09 16.30
CA LEU A 111 -1.42 -4.92 16.89
C LEU A 111 -1.10 -6.17 16.07
N LEU A 112 -1.75 -6.38 14.91
CA LEU A 112 -1.42 -7.52 14.07
C LEU A 112 0.06 -7.40 13.66
N PRO A 113 0.88 -8.46 13.85
CA PRO A 113 2.32 -8.39 13.62
C PRO A 113 2.75 -7.74 12.30
N PRO A 114 2.19 -8.12 11.13
CA PRO A 114 2.56 -7.46 9.88
C PRO A 114 2.12 -5.99 9.81
N PHE A 115 0.95 -5.64 10.35
CA PHE A 115 0.46 -4.27 10.29
C PHE A 115 1.29 -3.34 11.17
N LEU A 116 1.61 -3.76 12.39
CA LEU A 116 2.41 -2.95 13.29
C LEU A 116 3.91 -2.97 12.91
N GLY A 117 4.44 -4.11 12.47
CA GLY A 117 5.85 -4.26 12.08
C GLY A 117 6.21 -3.33 10.92
N TRP A 118 5.38 -3.32 9.86
CA TRP A 118 5.56 -2.35 8.77
C TRP A 118 5.41 -0.88 9.20
N GLN A 119 4.75 -0.58 10.33
CA GLN A 119 4.72 0.77 10.92
C GLN A 119 5.94 1.08 11.80
N GLY A 120 6.77 0.08 12.12
CA GLY A 120 8.09 0.27 12.72
C GLY A 120 9.17 0.67 11.69
N VAL A 121 8.92 0.39 10.42
CA VAL A 121 9.79 0.76 9.29
C VAL A 121 9.45 2.18 8.85
N VAL A 122 10.43 3.10 8.90
CA VAL A 122 10.20 4.51 8.56
C VAL A 122 10.18 4.68 7.05
N LEU A 123 8.98 4.66 6.47
CA LEU A 123 8.82 4.48 5.04
C LEU A 123 7.57 5.17 4.50
N LYS A 124 7.62 5.58 3.24
CA LYS A 124 6.52 6.24 2.52
C LYS A 124 5.20 5.47 2.56
N ASP A 125 5.21 4.13 2.44
CA ASP A 125 3.98 3.33 2.50
C ASP A 125 3.37 3.31 3.91
N ALA A 126 4.19 3.35 4.95
CA ALA A 126 3.73 3.42 6.32
C ALA A 126 3.24 4.84 6.69
N GLN A 127 3.92 5.90 6.21
CA GLN A 127 3.43 7.29 6.29
C GLN A 127 2.07 7.46 5.58
N LEU A 128 1.93 6.89 4.39
CA LEU A 128 0.69 6.86 3.63
C LEU A 128 -0.44 6.20 4.45
N ALA A 129 -0.20 4.99 4.96
CA ALA A 129 -1.19 4.27 5.77
C ALA A 129 -1.57 5.04 7.04
N GLY A 130 -0.59 5.59 7.77
CA GLY A 130 -0.81 6.40 8.96
C GLY A 130 -1.64 7.65 8.68
N ALA A 131 -1.31 8.41 7.63
CA ALA A 131 -2.04 9.61 7.23
C ALA A 131 -3.48 9.31 6.82
N LEU A 132 -3.70 8.26 6.03
CA LEU A 132 -5.04 7.80 5.65
C LEU A 132 -5.85 7.34 6.87
N LEU A 133 -5.24 6.59 7.79
CA LEU A 133 -5.89 6.17 9.03
C LEU A 133 -6.30 7.36 9.88
N ALA A 134 -5.42 8.35 10.07
CA ALA A 134 -5.76 9.57 10.80
C ALA A 134 -6.92 10.32 10.15
N ALA A 135 -6.90 10.51 8.82
CA ALA A 135 -7.97 11.17 8.09
C ALA A 135 -9.31 10.43 8.21
N VAL A 136 -9.30 9.11 8.02
CA VAL A 136 -10.48 8.24 8.19
C VAL A 136 -10.94 8.22 9.64
N GLY A 137 -10.04 8.25 10.61
CA GLY A 137 -10.37 8.30 12.03
C GLY A 137 -11.09 9.60 12.39
N ILE A 138 -10.60 10.74 11.90
CA ILE A 138 -11.27 12.03 12.05
C ILE A 138 -12.66 11.96 11.41
N ILE A 139 -12.78 11.62 10.13
CA ILE A 139 -14.07 11.54 9.41
C ILE A 139 -15.03 10.56 10.11
N GLY A 140 -14.54 9.37 10.46
CA GLY A 140 -15.30 8.30 11.08
C GLY A 140 -15.81 8.66 12.48
N SER A 141 -15.01 9.39 13.27
CA SER A 141 -15.39 9.80 14.63
C SER A 141 -16.64 10.67 14.68
N TRP A 142 -16.86 11.47 13.63
CA TRP A 142 -18.05 12.32 13.47
C TRP A 142 -19.18 11.58 12.76
N ARG A 143 -18.88 10.88 11.65
CA ARG A 143 -19.89 10.14 10.88
C ARG A 143 -20.56 9.02 11.68
N LEU A 144 -19.79 8.23 12.42
CA LEU A 144 -20.33 7.15 13.26
C LEU A 144 -21.18 7.69 14.41
N ALA A 145 -20.92 8.93 14.85
CA ALA A 145 -21.77 9.66 15.80
C ALA A 145 -22.98 10.34 15.15
N ARG A 146 -23.21 10.15 13.84
CA ARG A 146 -24.24 10.80 13.02
C ARG A 146 -24.18 12.34 13.06
N ARG A 147 -22.98 12.89 13.17
CA ARG A 147 -22.74 14.34 13.18
C ARG A 147 -21.99 14.75 11.92
N PRO A 148 -22.26 15.95 11.37
CA PRO A 148 -21.45 16.50 10.30
C PRO A 148 -20.02 16.75 10.81
N LEU A 149 -19.04 16.63 9.92
CA LEU A 149 -17.67 17.01 10.22
C LEU A 149 -17.59 18.54 10.35
N PRO A 150 -17.11 19.11 11.47
CA PRO A 150 -16.96 20.54 11.62
C PRO A 150 -16.05 21.13 10.54
N ALA A 151 -16.33 22.37 10.11
CA ALA A 151 -15.56 23.06 9.07
C ALA A 151 -14.05 23.05 9.36
N ALA A 152 -13.65 23.32 10.61
CA ALA A 152 -12.26 23.34 11.04
C ALA A 152 -11.54 21.99 10.87
N MET A 153 -12.27 20.86 10.96
CA MET A 153 -11.68 19.52 10.82
C MET A 153 -11.40 19.14 9.36
N TRP A 154 -11.93 19.89 8.39
CA TRP A 154 -11.56 19.68 6.99
C TRP A 154 -10.12 20.08 6.69
N VAL A 155 -9.53 21.02 7.44
CA VAL A 155 -8.13 21.42 7.27
C VAL A 155 -7.17 20.25 7.54
N PRO A 156 -7.15 19.63 8.73
CA PRO A 156 -6.27 18.48 8.97
C PRO A 156 -6.60 17.29 8.06
N VAL A 157 -7.87 17.04 7.74
CA VAL A 157 -8.25 15.98 6.80
C VAL A 157 -7.67 16.24 5.41
N ALA A 158 -7.81 17.45 4.88
CA ALA A 158 -7.26 17.81 3.58
C ALA A 158 -5.73 17.69 3.58
N LEU A 159 -5.06 18.20 4.61
CA LEU A 159 -3.59 18.08 4.74
C LEU A 159 -3.13 16.62 4.75
N LEU A 160 -3.79 15.75 5.52
CA LEU A 160 -3.46 14.32 5.59
C LEU A 160 -3.70 13.60 4.26
N LEU A 161 -4.82 13.87 3.59
CA LEU A 161 -5.13 13.26 2.29
C LEU A 161 -4.22 13.77 1.18
N THR A 162 -3.90 15.06 1.16
CA THR A 162 -2.92 15.63 0.23
C THR A 162 -1.53 15.06 0.48
N TYR A 163 -1.10 14.97 1.74
CA TYR A 163 0.18 14.33 2.08
C TYR A 163 0.21 12.87 1.60
N ALA A 164 -0.84 12.09 1.84
CA ALA A 164 -0.96 10.72 1.34
C ALA A 164 -0.75 10.63 -0.19
N VAL A 165 -1.44 11.48 -0.97
CA VAL A 165 -1.30 11.52 -2.44
C VAL A 165 0.12 11.91 -2.86
N LEU A 166 0.73 12.90 -2.18
CA LEU A 166 2.05 13.41 -2.54
C LEU A 166 3.20 12.50 -2.08
N VAL A 167 2.97 11.57 -1.15
CA VAL A 167 3.99 10.61 -0.69
C VAL A 167 4.12 9.42 -1.65
N ARG A 168 3.05 9.07 -2.37
CA ARG A 168 3.04 7.97 -3.34
C ARG A 168 2.05 8.22 -4.46
N ALA A 169 2.51 8.17 -5.72
CA ALA A 169 1.65 8.39 -6.89
C ALA A 169 0.40 7.49 -6.90
N ASN A 170 0.54 6.21 -6.54
CA ASN A 170 -0.59 5.26 -6.52
C ASN A 170 -1.64 5.56 -5.44
N ALA A 171 -1.34 6.43 -4.46
CA ALA A 171 -2.32 6.80 -3.44
C ALA A 171 -3.52 7.57 -4.01
N VAL A 172 -3.44 8.07 -5.25
CA VAL A 172 -4.61 8.62 -5.96
C VAL A 172 -5.74 7.59 -6.10
N PHE A 173 -5.39 6.30 -6.34
CA PHE A 173 -6.35 5.20 -6.45
C PHE A 173 -6.95 4.80 -5.10
N ILE A 174 -6.40 5.31 -3.99
CA ILE A 174 -6.98 5.17 -2.66
C ILE A 174 -7.89 6.36 -2.36
N VAL A 175 -7.32 7.56 -2.41
CA VAL A 175 -7.92 8.78 -1.87
C VAL A 175 -9.12 9.21 -2.70
N VAL A 176 -9.00 9.20 -4.03
CA VAL A 176 -10.09 9.65 -4.91
C VAL A 176 -11.32 8.75 -4.79
N PRO A 177 -11.22 7.41 -4.94
CA PRO A 177 -12.39 6.54 -4.77
C PRO A 177 -12.99 6.61 -3.37
N MET A 178 -12.16 6.76 -2.32
CA MET A 178 -12.65 6.93 -0.95
C MET A 178 -13.46 8.23 -0.79
N VAL A 179 -12.92 9.37 -1.21
CA VAL A 179 -13.56 10.69 -1.08
C VAL A 179 -14.83 10.75 -1.91
N VAL A 180 -14.79 10.27 -3.16
CA VAL A 180 -15.98 10.24 -4.04
C VAL A 180 -17.06 9.31 -3.47
N THR A 181 -16.68 8.18 -2.87
CA THR A 181 -17.64 7.28 -2.21
C THR A 181 -18.28 7.94 -1.00
N LEU A 182 -17.52 8.70 -0.19
CA LEU A 182 -18.02 9.45 0.96
C LEU A 182 -18.80 10.72 0.59
N ALA A 183 -18.56 11.28 -0.60
CA ALA A 183 -19.22 12.50 -1.05
C ALA A 183 -20.75 12.29 -1.17
N PRO A 184 -21.56 13.26 -0.71
CA PRO A 184 -23.03 13.15 -0.79
C PRO A 184 -23.55 13.22 -2.23
N ARG A 185 -22.77 13.82 -3.14
CA ARG A 185 -23.06 13.90 -4.57
C ARG A 185 -21.81 13.55 -5.40
N PRO A 186 -21.97 13.00 -6.61
CA PRO A 186 -23.25 12.59 -7.22
C PRO A 186 -23.84 11.35 -6.52
N THR A 187 -25.17 11.17 -6.59
CA THR A 187 -25.86 10.06 -5.88
C THR A 187 -25.86 8.75 -6.67
N HIS A 188 -25.85 8.84 -8.01
CA HIS A 188 -25.83 7.70 -8.91
C HIS A 188 -24.45 7.04 -8.99
N PRO A 189 -24.35 5.69 -8.95
CA PRO A 189 -23.08 4.98 -8.98
C PRO A 189 -22.22 5.28 -10.22
N PHE A 190 -22.83 5.34 -11.41
CA PHE A 190 -22.11 5.65 -12.65
C PHE A 190 -21.58 7.08 -12.68
N ALA A 191 -22.32 8.04 -12.13
CA ALA A 191 -21.84 9.40 -11.98
C ALA A 191 -20.67 9.47 -10.98
N LYS A 192 -20.73 8.71 -9.87
CA LYS A 192 -19.59 8.58 -8.94
C LYS A 192 -18.36 8.00 -9.64
N LEU A 193 -18.54 6.94 -10.44
CA LEU A 193 -17.45 6.36 -11.22
C LEU A 193 -16.84 7.39 -12.18
N GLY A 194 -17.66 8.10 -12.95
CA GLY A 194 -17.22 9.16 -13.86
C GLY A 194 -16.47 10.28 -13.14
N THR A 195 -17.01 10.79 -12.02
CA THR A 195 -16.33 11.80 -11.19
C THR A 195 -15.00 11.26 -10.66
N GLY A 196 -14.95 10.01 -10.20
CA GLY A 196 -13.74 9.36 -9.72
C GLY A 196 -12.66 9.28 -10.80
N LEU A 197 -13.01 8.81 -12.00
CA LEU A 197 -12.08 8.71 -13.14
C LEU A 197 -11.53 10.08 -13.54
N ILE A 198 -12.39 11.08 -13.66
CA ILE A 198 -11.96 12.46 -13.97
C ILE A 198 -11.03 12.99 -12.87
N ALA A 199 -11.39 12.82 -11.60
CA ALA A 199 -10.58 13.28 -10.49
C ALA A 199 -9.22 12.58 -10.41
N VAL A 200 -9.13 11.28 -10.72
CA VAL A 200 -7.84 10.56 -10.84
C VAL A 200 -6.98 11.20 -11.92
N ILE A 201 -7.52 11.43 -13.13
CA ILE A 201 -6.79 12.06 -14.24
C ILE A 201 -6.28 13.44 -13.84
N VAL A 202 -7.15 14.26 -13.23
CA VAL A 202 -6.79 15.61 -12.77
C VAL A 202 -5.66 15.57 -11.74
N VAL A 203 -5.75 14.68 -10.74
CA VAL A 203 -4.72 14.56 -9.71
C VAL A 203 -3.40 14.06 -10.31
N LEU A 204 -3.44 13.08 -11.21
CA LEU A 204 -2.24 12.59 -11.91
C LEU A 204 -1.59 13.67 -12.79
N GLY A 205 -2.37 14.57 -13.38
CA GLY A 205 -1.83 15.71 -14.14
C GLY A 205 -1.24 16.82 -13.27
N ILE A 206 -1.79 17.04 -12.07
CA ILE A 206 -1.33 18.09 -11.14
C ILE A 206 -0.13 17.63 -10.30
N ALA A 207 -0.06 16.36 -9.91
CA ALA A 207 0.96 15.86 -8.99
C ALA A 207 2.41 16.11 -9.46
N PRO A 208 2.78 15.89 -10.75
CA PRO A 208 4.11 16.25 -11.25
C PRO A 208 4.40 17.74 -11.15
N ILE A 209 3.41 18.59 -11.44
CA ILE A 209 3.56 20.05 -11.32
C ILE A 209 3.91 20.39 -9.87
N VAL A 210 3.18 19.85 -8.89
CA VAL A 210 3.47 20.07 -7.46
C VAL A 210 4.88 19.59 -7.10
N ASN A 211 5.27 18.39 -7.54
CA ASN A 211 6.59 17.84 -7.24
C ASN A 211 7.74 18.70 -7.78
N HIS A 212 7.65 19.17 -9.03
CA HIS A 212 8.73 19.93 -9.67
C HIS A 212 8.71 21.42 -9.33
N THR A 213 7.53 22.04 -9.24
CA THR A 213 7.41 23.49 -9.03
C THR A 213 7.39 23.89 -7.56
N LEU A 214 6.62 23.18 -6.72
CA LEU A 214 6.44 23.52 -5.32
C LEU A 214 7.46 22.82 -4.42
N LEU A 215 7.78 21.56 -4.73
CA LEU A 215 8.71 20.74 -3.94
C LEU A 215 10.13 20.72 -4.52
N HIS A 216 10.35 21.38 -5.67
CA HIS A 216 11.64 21.52 -6.36
C HIS A 216 12.39 20.19 -6.58
N ALA A 217 11.67 19.12 -6.95
CA ALA A 217 12.28 17.85 -7.32
C ALA A 217 12.90 17.90 -8.72
N GLN A 218 14.10 17.36 -8.85
CA GLN A 218 14.75 17.10 -10.13
C GLN A 218 14.16 15.84 -10.79
N PRO A 219 14.05 15.81 -12.13
CA PRO A 219 13.63 14.61 -12.84
C PRO A 219 14.68 13.50 -12.73
N SER A 220 14.26 12.33 -12.27
CA SER A 220 15.06 11.10 -12.24
C SER A 220 14.85 10.21 -13.46
N GLY A 221 13.77 10.45 -14.22
CA GLY A 221 13.33 9.58 -15.31
C GLY A 221 12.51 8.37 -14.85
N VAL A 222 12.09 8.34 -13.58
CA VAL A 222 11.28 7.24 -12.99
C VAL A 222 10.01 6.96 -13.78
N GLU A 223 9.43 7.96 -14.44
CA GLU A 223 8.21 7.86 -15.24
C GLU A 223 8.33 6.92 -16.45
N ALA A 224 9.55 6.69 -16.95
CA ALA A 224 9.84 5.75 -18.03
C ALA A 224 9.83 4.29 -17.56
N THR A 225 10.01 4.06 -16.25
CA THR A 225 10.23 2.73 -15.67
C THR A 225 9.09 1.76 -15.96
N GLN A 226 7.85 2.20 -15.81
CA GLN A 226 6.67 1.38 -16.09
C GLN A 226 6.65 0.93 -17.56
N ALA A 227 6.91 1.85 -18.50
CA ALA A 227 6.92 1.52 -19.92
C ALA A 227 8.04 0.54 -20.27
N LEU A 228 9.25 0.75 -19.73
CA LEU A 228 10.39 -0.15 -19.96
C LEU A 228 10.12 -1.56 -19.40
N TYR A 229 9.52 -1.65 -18.22
CA TYR A 229 9.15 -2.91 -17.58
C TYR A 229 8.18 -3.72 -18.45
N ASP A 230 7.09 -3.09 -18.89
CA ASP A 230 6.07 -3.78 -19.68
C ASP A 230 6.58 -4.11 -21.11
N ILE A 231 7.39 -3.23 -21.73
CA ILE A 231 8.02 -3.48 -23.04
C ILE A 231 8.94 -4.70 -22.97
N ALA A 232 9.81 -4.80 -21.96
CA ALA A 232 10.68 -5.96 -21.76
C ALA A 232 9.85 -7.23 -21.47
N GLY A 233 8.75 -7.10 -20.72
CA GLY A 233 7.78 -8.16 -20.48
C GLY A 233 7.17 -8.73 -21.77
N ILE A 234 6.77 -7.86 -22.70
CA ILE A 234 6.25 -8.27 -24.02
C ILE A 234 7.37 -8.88 -24.87
N ALA A 235 8.54 -8.25 -24.92
CA ALA A 235 9.65 -8.64 -25.79
C ALA A 235 10.15 -10.07 -25.53
N THR A 236 10.07 -10.54 -24.29
CA THR A 236 10.46 -11.91 -23.90
C THR A 236 9.41 -12.98 -24.21
N ARG A 237 8.19 -12.58 -24.61
CA ARG A 237 7.03 -13.48 -24.83
C ARG A 237 6.43 -13.36 -26.23
N ALA A 238 6.84 -12.38 -27.02
CA ALA A 238 6.38 -12.16 -28.37
C ALA A 238 7.43 -12.61 -29.40
N PRO A 239 7.02 -12.96 -30.64
CA PRO A 239 7.97 -13.14 -31.73
C PRO A 239 8.84 -11.89 -31.90
N ILE A 240 10.12 -12.09 -32.18
CA ILE A 240 11.08 -10.99 -32.37
C ILE A 240 10.62 -10.11 -33.54
N GLY A 241 10.39 -8.83 -33.27
CA GLY A 241 9.95 -7.83 -34.24
C GLY A 241 10.09 -6.41 -33.72
N ASP A 242 9.79 -5.42 -34.56
CA ASP A 242 10.12 -4.01 -34.30
C ASP A 242 9.10 -3.30 -33.36
N THR A 243 8.02 -3.97 -32.96
CA THR A 243 6.90 -3.38 -32.20
C THR A 243 7.29 -2.96 -30.78
N THR A 244 8.26 -3.65 -30.16
CA THR A 244 8.74 -3.36 -28.80
C THR A 244 9.83 -2.28 -28.78
N GLY A 245 10.33 -1.90 -29.96
CA GLY A 245 11.45 -0.98 -30.09
C GLY A 245 12.80 -1.55 -29.69
N LEU A 246 12.89 -2.78 -29.16
CA LEU A 246 14.16 -3.50 -28.87
C LEU A 246 14.68 -4.21 -30.14
N THR A 247 15.99 -4.19 -30.32
CA THR A 247 16.69 -4.93 -31.37
C THR A 247 16.77 -6.42 -31.02
N ARG A 248 17.03 -7.27 -32.02
CA ARG A 248 17.12 -8.73 -31.81
C ARG A 248 18.17 -9.12 -30.77
N SER A 249 19.32 -8.45 -30.75
CA SER A 249 20.40 -8.71 -29.77
C SER A 249 20.02 -8.25 -28.36
N GLU A 250 19.29 -7.14 -28.23
CA GLU A 250 18.80 -6.68 -26.92
C GLU A 250 17.72 -7.65 -26.38
N VAL A 251 16.77 -8.09 -27.22
CA VAL A 251 15.76 -9.10 -26.82
C VAL A 251 16.42 -10.41 -26.40
N ALA A 252 17.42 -10.88 -27.16
CA ALA A 252 18.19 -12.07 -26.80
C ALA A 252 18.85 -11.92 -25.42
N THR A 253 19.49 -10.77 -25.17
CA THR A 253 20.15 -10.50 -23.88
C THR A 253 19.16 -10.45 -22.71
N VAL A 254 18.03 -9.74 -22.87
CA VAL A 254 16.98 -9.65 -21.84
C VAL A 254 16.40 -11.03 -21.52
N THR A 255 16.27 -11.89 -22.53
CA THR A 255 15.76 -13.25 -22.39
C THR A 255 16.79 -14.17 -21.71
N GLU A 256 18.03 -14.19 -22.20
CA GLU A 256 19.11 -15.05 -21.70
C GLU A 256 19.46 -14.73 -20.23
N ARG A 257 19.52 -13.44 -19.88
CA ARG A 257 19.79 -12.98 -18.50
C ARG A 257 18.56 -12.99 -17.61
N GLY A 258 17.38 -13.35 -18.15
CA GLY A 258 16.14 -13.42 -17.36
C GLY A 258 15.73 -12.10 -16.71
N CYS A 259 15.91 -10.97 -17.40
CA CYS A 259 15.73 -9.64 -16.83
C CYS A 259 14.25 -9.22 -16.69
N ALA A 260 13.35 -9.77 -17.51
CA ALA A 260 11.91 -9.50 -17.43
C ALA A 260 11.23 -10.36 -16.34
N LYS A 261 11.43 -9.98 -15.07
CA LYS A 261 10.93 -10.74 -13.93
C LYS A 261 9.54 -10.26 -13.48
N PRO A 262 8.61 -11.17 -13.14
CA PRO A 262 7.33 -10.78 -12.54
C PRO A 262 7.47 -10.10 -11.18
N PHE A 263 8.57 -10.31 -10.44
CA PHE A 263 8.73 -9.77 -9.10
C PHE A 263 9.00 -8.26 -9.08
N PHE A 264 9.90 -7.78 -9.94
CA PHE A 264 10.29 -6.36 -10.01
C PHE A 264 11.01 -5.98 -11.32
N TRP A 265 11.15 -4.68 -11.55
CA TRP A 265 11.83 -4.12 -12.71
C TRP A 265 13.35 -4.00 -12.56
N ASP A 266 13.89 -4.06 -11.34
CA ASP A 266 15.29 -3.74 -11.00
C ASP A 266 16.36 -4.34 -11.95
N PRO A 267 16.26 -5.59 -12.46
CA PRO A 267 17.24 -6.13 -13.41
C PRO A 267 17.39 -5.29 -14.69
N LEU A 268 16.32 -4.59 -15.10
CA LEU A 268 16.31 -3.68 -16.25
C LEU A 268 16.92 -2.31 -15.92
N GLY A 269 17.01 -1.97 -14.63
CA GLY A 269 17.62 -0.75 -14.10
C GLY A 269 19.11 -0.90 -13.84
N ASP A 270 19.52 -2.07 -13.36
CA ASP A 270 20.88 -2.36 -12.91
C ASP A 270 21.87 -2.59 -14.08
N ASP A 271 22.93 -1.78 -14.12
CA ASP A 271 23.91 -1.80 -15.22
C ASP A 271 24.72 -3.11 -15.29
N ALA A 272 24.89 -3.81 -14.16
CA ALA A 272 25.56 -5.11 -14.15
C ALA A 272 24.68 -6.22 -14.77
N HIS A 273 23.36 -6.01 -14.88
CA HIS A 273 22.41 -6.94 -15.48
C HIS A 273 21.95 -6.48 -16.86
N CYS A 274 20.81 -5.77 -16.97
CA CYS A 274 20.25 -5.34 -18.25
C CYS A 274 20.13 -3.82 -18.40
N GLY A 275 20.65 -3.02 -17.46
CA GLY A 275 20.62 -1.55 -17.53
C GLY A 275 21.24 -1.01 -18.82
N THR A 276 22.40 -1.55 -19.20
CA THR A 276 23.09 -1.18 -20.46
C THR A 276 22.32 -1.63 -21.70
N THR A 277 21.69 -2.80 -21.67
CA THR A 277 20.83 -3.30 -22.75
C THR A 277 19.61 -2.40 -22.97
N MET A 278 19.08 -1.81 -21.89
CA MET A 278 17.92 -0.93 -21.94
C MET A 278 18.28 0.54 -22.24
N ALA A 279 19.56 0.90 -22.31
CA ALA A 279 20.02 2.29 -22.37
C ALA A 279 19.45 3.07 -23.57
N ARG A 280 19.35 2.44 -24.75
CA ARG A 280 18.80 3.09 -25.96
C ARG A 280 17.32 3.45 -25.79
N LEU A 281 16.51 2.55 -25.23
CA LEU A 281 15.10 2.84 -24.96
C LEU A 281 14.99 3.89 -23.85
N ARG A 282 15.81 3.81 -22.80
CA ARG A 282 15.82 4.77 -21.69
C ARG A 282 16.15 6.19 -22.15
N ALA A 283 16.92 6.36 -23.22
CA ALA A 283 17.23 7.66 -23.81
C ALA A 283 16.07 8.27 -24.61
N LEU A 284 15.00 7.52 -24.89
CA LEU A 284 13.83 8.04 -25.61
C LEU A 284 12.96 8.91 -24.70
N PRO A 285 12.24 9.90 -25.26
CA PRO A 285 11.24 10.64 -24.51
C PRO A 285 10.19 9.70 -23.92
N THR A 286 9.76 9.95 -22.68
CA THR A 286 8.73 9.17 -21.97
C THR A 286 7.46 8.99 -22.80
N ALA A 287 7.01 10.05 -23.49
CA ALA A 287 5.84 9.96 -24.38
C ALA A 287 6.03 8.95 -25.50
N THR A 288 7.23 8.89 -26.10
CA THR A 288 7.58 7.91 -27.13
C THR A 288 7.53 6.49 -26.57
N LEU A 289 8.06 6.26 -25.35
CA LEU A 289 8.01 4.96 -24.70
C LEU A 289 6.58 4.46 -24.46
N TYR A 290 5.67 5.32 -24.01
CA TYR A 290 4.26 4.93 -23.84
C TYR A 290 3.55 4.68 -25.17
N VAL A 291 3.90 5.38 -26.25
CA VAL A 291 3.40 5.08 -27.60
C VAL A 291 3.93 3.72 -28.07
N THR A 292 5.22 3.43 -27.87
CA THR A 292 5.82 2.13 -28.17
C THR A 292 5.15 1.02 -27.37
N LEU A 293 4.95 1.21 -26.06
CA LEU A 293 4.24 0.24 -25.21
C LEU A 293 2.81 0.00 -25.73
N ALA A 294 2.05 1.06 -26.01
CA ALA A 294 0.69 0.93 -26.51
C ALA A 294 0.65 0.16 -27.84
N SER A 295 1.57 0.46 -28.76
CA SER A 295 1.73 -0.29 -30.00
C SER A 295 2.06 -1.76 -29.75
N ALA A 296 3.07 -2.06 -28.91
CA ALA A 296 3.48 -3.42 -28.58
C ALA A 296 2.35 -4.23 -27.93
N ALA A 297 1.60 -3.63 -27.00
CA ALA A 297 0.48 -4.26 -26.32
C ALA A 297 -0.69 -4.56 -27.27
N LEU A 298 -0.96 -3.69 -28.25
CA LEU A 298 -2.01 -3.91 -29.25
C LEU A 298 -1.64 -5.03 -30.24
N HIS A 299 -0.37 -5.13 -30.63
CA HIS A 299 0.10 -6.18 -31.54
C HIS A 299 0.33 -7.52 -30.84
N HIS A 300 0.65 -7.50 -29.54
CA HIS A 300 0.94 -8.68 -28.73
C HIS A 300 0.12 -8.72 -27.42
N PRO A 301 -1.23 -8.72 -27.49
CA PRO A 301 -2.09 -8.59 -26.32
C PRO A 301 -1.96 -9.76 -25.34
N ILE A 302 -1.69 -10.97 -25.84
CA ILE A 302 -1.49 -12.16 -25.01
C ILE A 302 -0.17 -12.03 -24.23
N ALA A 303 0.93 -11.65 -24.88
CA ALA A 303 2.23 -11.45 -24.23
C ALA A 303 2.17 -10.37 -23.14
N TYR A 304 1.47 -9.27 -23.42
CA TYR A 304 1.22 -8.23 -22.42
C TYR A 304 0.38 -8.74 -21.25
N ALA A 305 -0.72 -9.44 -21.53
CA ALA A 305 -1.58 -10.00 -20.49
C ALA A 305 -0.85 -11.04 -19.63
N GLU A 306 -0.05 -11.93 -20.22
CA GLU A 306 0.77 -12.90 -19.48
C GLU A 306 1.78 -12.21 -18.56
N HIS A 307 2.46 -11.16 -19.05
CA HIS A 307 3.36 -10.36 -18.23
C HIS A 307 2.64 -9.72 -17.04
N ARG A 308 1.52 -9.03 -17.28
CA ARG A 308 0.75 -8.34 -16.22
C ARG A 308 0.10 -9.31 -15.24
N ILE A 309 -0.43 -10.44 -15.69
CA ILE A 309 -1.02 -11.48 -14.82
C ILE A 309 0.07 -12.15 -13.98
N ALA A 310 1.25 -12.42 -14.53
CA ALA A 310 2.37 -12.96 -13.76
C ALA A 310 2.81 -11.98 -12.66
N HIS A 311 2.92 -10.69 -13.00
CA HIS A 311 3.23 -9.64 -12.03
C HIS A 311 2.13 -9.51 -10.97
N LEU A 312 0.86 -9.55 -11.38
CA LEU A 312 -0.29 -9.49 -10.47
C LEU A 312 -0.29 -10.69 -9.51
N ASN A 313 -0.04 -11.91 -9.99
CA ASN A 313 0.09 -13.09 -9.13
C ASN A 313 1.24 -12.93 -8.12
N SER A 314 2.37 -12.36 -8.55
CA SER A 314 3.53 -12.08 -7.70
C SER A 314 3.21 -11.08 -6.59
N THR A 315 2.51 -9.97 -6.92
CA THR A 315 2.16 -8.93 -5.93
C THR A 315 1.03 -9.38 -5.00
N ASP A 316 0.02 -10.06 -5.54
CA ASP A 316 -1.11 -10.59 -4.78
C ASP A 316 -0.75 -11.82 -3.94
N ARG A 317 0.42 -12.41 -4.23
CA ARG A 317 1.04 -13.57 -3.55
C ARG A 317 0.13 -14.79 -3.51
N TRP A 318 -0.59 -15.00 -4.59
CA TRP A 318 -1.53 -16.08 -4.70
C TRP A 318 -0.82 -17.41 -4.92
N LEU A 319 -0.29 -17.62 -6.13
CA LEU A 319 0.41 -18.84 -6.53
C LEU A 319 1.92 -18.58 -6.54
N VAL A 320 2.50 -18.44 -5.35
CA VAL A 320 3.94 -18.20 -5.13
C VAL A 320 4.50 -19.26 -4.17
N PRO A 321 5.81 -19.57 -4.24
CA PRO A 321 6.45 -20.49 -3.29
C PRO A 321 6.46 -19.92 -1.86
N TYR A 322 6.75 -20.81 -0.89
CA TYR A 322 7.02 -20.42 0.48
C TYR A 322 8.21 -19.47 0.55
N ASP A 323 8.18 -18.51 1.48
CA ASP A 323 9.24 -17.52 1.70
C ASP A 323 9.40 -16.57 0.49
N TRP A 324 8.26 -16.05 -0.01
CA TRP A 324 8.25 -15.11 -1.13
C TRP A 324 8.90 -13.78 -0.71
N PRO A 325 9.81 -13.20 -1.51
CA PRO A 325 10.63 -12.08 -1.05
C PRO A 325 9.82 -10.81 -0.71
N SER A 326 10.43 -9.94 0.10
CA SER A 326 9.86 -8.65 0.55
C SER A 326 8.47 -8.78 1.19
N ALA A 327 8.22 -9.88 1.88
CA ALA A 327 7.01 -10.12 2.67
C ALA A 327 7.09 -9.51 4.05
N ALA A 328 8.13 -9.92 4.77
CA ALA A 328 8.36 -9.50 6.13
C ALA A 328 8.87 -8.05 6.15
N PRO A 329 8.42 -7.25 7.12
CA PRO A 329 9.14 -6.02 7.45
C PRO A 329 10.60 -6.37 7.83
N PRO A 330 11.58 -5.55 7.40
CA PRO A 330 12.99 -5.83 7.68
C PRO A 330 13.29 -5.73 9.19
N ALA A 331 14.05 -6.70 9.70
CA ALA A 331 14.49 -6.72 11.09
C ALA A 331 15.68 -5.78 11.37
N ALA A 332 16.32 -5.25 10.33
CA ALA A 332 17.45 -4.35 10.44
C ALA A 332 17.38 -3.26 9.37
N SER A 333 17.90 -2.10 9.70
CA SER A 333 18.12 -0.99 8.79
C SER A 333 19.16 -1.38 7.73
N GLU A 334 18.96 -0.89 6.52
CA GLU A 334 19.95 -0.98 5.44
C GLU A 334 21.30 -0.45 5.90
N PRO A 335 22.41 -1.12 5.54
CA PRO A 335 23.75 -0.61 5.77
C PRO A 335 23.89 0.82 5.21
N ASN A 336 24.27 1.76 6.08
CA ASN A 336 24.35 3.16 5.71
C ASN A 336 25.43 3.89 6.51
N ALA A 337 26.04 4.89 5.88
CA ALA A 337 27.06 5.75 6.49
C ALA A 337 26.50 7.06 7.07
N ILE A 338 25.17 7.24 7.06
CA ILE A 338 24.48 8.49 7.39
C ILE A 338 23.83 8.47 8.78
N GLY A 339 24.14 7.47 9.60
CA GLY A 339 23.74 7.41 11.00
C GLY A 339 22.30 6.95 11.25
N LEU A 340 21.65 6.28 10.29
CA LEU A 340 20.36 5.63 10.52
C LEU A 340 20.60 4.31 11.25
N ALA A 341 20.29 4.30 12.56
CA ALA A 341 20.54 3.18 13.44
C ALA A 341 19.51 2.04 13.28
N ASN A 342 19.82 0.91 13.90
CA ASN A 342 18.91 -0.24 14.05
C ASN A 342 18.04 -0.09 15.30
N PRO A 343 16.80 -0.59 15.30
CA PRO A 343 16.02 -0.73 16.52
C PRO A 343 16.54 -1.87 17.42
N GLY A 344 16.02 -1.92 18.64
CA GLY A 344 16.41 -2.90 19.66
C GLY A 344 16.00 -4.35 19.36
N THR A 345 16.35 -5.27 20.28
CA THR A 345 15.97 -6.69 20.19
C THR A 345 14.46 -6.91 20.14
N GLY A 346 13.68 -6.09 20.85
CA GLY A 346 12.22 -6.18 20.85
C GLY A 346 11.61 -6.04 19.46
N ALA A 347 12.04 -5.02 18.69
CA ALA A 347 11.62 -4.85 17.30
C ALA A 347 11.98 -6.08 16.46
N ARG A 348 13.21 -6.60 16.57
CA ARG A 348 13.62 -7.80 15.82
C ARG A 348 12.76 -9.02 16.12
N THR A 349 12.41 -9.24 17.38
CA THR A 349 11.49 -10.31 17.77
C THR A 349 10.10 -10.10 17.18
N TRP A 350 9.63 -8.85 17.14
CA TRP A 350 8.36 -8.51 16.49
C TRP A 350 8.41 -8.77 14.98
N GLU A 351 9.49 -8.38 14.30
CA GLU A 351 9.63 -8.62 12.85
C GLU A 351 9.80 -10.10 12.53
N ALA A 352 10.44 -10.89 13.39
CA ALA A 352 10.46 -12.35 13.25
C ALA A 352 9.05 -12.96 13.37
N LEU A 353 8.23 -12.46 14.30
CA LEU A 353 6.82 -12.86 14.39
C LEU A 353 6.04 -12.41 13.15
N ALA A 354 6.25 -11.18 12.68
CA ALA A 354 5.63 -10.68 11.45
C ALA A 354 6.00 -11.55 10.25
N ALA A 355 7.26 -11.96 10.12
CA ALA A 355 7.75 -12.86 9.08
C ALA A 355 7.02 -14.21 9.06
N VAL A 356 6.74 -14.78 10.24
CA VAL A 356 5.94 -16.02 10.32
C VAL A 356 4.49 -15.78 9.92
N VAL A 357 3.90 -14.66 10.36
CA VAL A 357 2.49 -14.35 10.07
C VAL A 357 2.25 -14.06 8.59
N VAL A 358 3.21 -13.41 7.90
CA VAL A 358 3.04 -13.09 6.47
C VAL A 358 3.04 -14.32 5.57
N GLU A 359 3.61 -15.45 6.04
CA GLU A 359 3.52 -16.74 5.35
C GLU A 359 2.14 -17.40 5.46
N THR A 360 1.26 -16.89 6.32
CA THR A 360 -0.15 -17.33 6.42
C THR A 360 -1.06 -16.46 5.56
N PRO A 361 -2.34 -16.85 5.32
CA PRO A 361 -3.29 -16.02 4.57
C PRO A 361 -3.46 -14.58 5.08
N LEU A 362 -3.05 -14.27 6.31
CA LEU A 362 -3.03 -12.90 6.83
C LEU A 362 -2.02 -11.99 6.11
N GLY A 363 -0.97 -12.54 5.48
CA GLY A 363 -0.01 -11.80 4.65
C GLY A 363 -0.19 -11.95 3.15
N TRP A 364 -1.31 -12.53 2.69
CA TRP A 364 -1.56 -12.77 1.27
C TRP A 364 -2.61 -11.78 0.77
N PRO A 365 -2.24 -10.75 0.00
CA PRO A 365 -3.19 -9.74 -0.48
C PRO A 365 -4.39 -10.34 -1.20
N ILE A 366 -4.21 -11.45 -1.95
CA ILE A 366 -5.33 -12.15 -2.60
C ILE A 366 -6.44 -12.59 -1.62
N ALA A 367 -6.09 -13.00 -0.40
CA ALA A 367 -7.08 -13.40 0.61
C ALA A 367 -7.88 -12.17 1.08
N TRP A 368 -7.19 -11.05 1.26
CA TRP A 368 -7.82 -9.78 1.62
C TRP A 368 -8.69 -9.21 0.50
N ILE A 369 -8.30 -9.39 -0.77
CA ILE A 369 -9.13 -9.03 -1.93
C ILE A 369 -10.46 -9.80 -1.90
N VAL A 370 -10.43 -11.13 -1.66
CA VAL A 370 -11.66 -11.94 -1.53
C VAL A 370 -12.53 -11.46 -0.37
N VAL A 371 -11.93 -11.17 0.79
CA VAL A 371 -12.65 -10.61 1.95
C VAL A 371 -13.24 -9.24 1.60
N ALA A 372 -12.50 -8.38 0.90
CA ALA A 372 -12.93 -7.04 0.52
C ALA A 372 -14.10 -7.07 -0.45
N VAL A 373 -14.05 -7.92 -1.49
CA VAL A 373 -15.16 -8.11 -2.44
C VAL A 373 -16.40 -8.63 -1.72
N THR A 374 -16.24 -9.63 -0.84
CA THR A 374 -17.34 -10.20 -0.06
C THR A 374 -17.96 -9.17 0.88
N ALA A 375 -17.12 -8.42 1.60
CA ALA A 375 -17.56 -7.36 2.51
C ALA A 375 -18.22 -6.20 1.76
N LEU A 376 -17.74 -5.85 0.56
CA LEU A 376 -18.34 -4.81 -0.28
C LEU A 376 -19.73 -5.23 -0.74
N ALA A 377 -19.87 -6.45 -1.25
CA ALA A 377 -21.18 -6.99 -1.63
C ALA A 377 -22.15 -7.00 -0.42
N ALA A 378 -21.66 -7.37 0.77
CA ALA A 378 -22.45 -7.34 1.99
C ALA A 378 -22.84 -5.91 2.41
N SER A 379 -21.94 -4.92 2.23
CA SER A 379 -22.21 -3.51 2.52
C SER A 379 -23.26 -2.93 1.57
N LEU A 380 -23.15 -3.24 0.27
CA LEU A 380 -24.08 -2.77 -0.77
C LEU A 380 -25.48 -3.40 -0.64
N ALA A 381 -25.58 -4.60 -0.08
CA ALA A 381 -26.85 -5.25 0.23
C ALA A 381 -27.56 -4.66 1.47
N ARG A 382 -26.91 -3.80 2.24
CA ARG A 382 -27.47 -3.22 3.48
C ARG A 382 -28.07 -1.84 3.22
N PRO A 383 -29.08 -1.42 4.02
CA PRO A 383 -29.56 -0.05 4.00
C PRO A 383 -28.43 0.94 4.28
N ARG A 384 -28.40 2.02 3.50
CA ARG A 384 -27.41 3.09 3.66
C ARG A 384 -27.51 3.70 5.07
N ASN A 385 -26.39 3.70 5.77
CA ASN A 385 -26.19 4.38 7.03
C ASN A 385 -24.71 4.79 7.15
N PRO A 386 -24.35 5.70 8.06
CA PRO A 386 -22.99 6.22 8.12
C PRO A 386 -21.89 5.16 8.32
N THR A 387 -22.19 4.07 9.04
CA THR A 387 -21.25 2.95 9.22
C THR A 387 -21.03 2.19 7.92
N CYS A 388 -22.10 1.85 7.20
CA CYS A 388 -22.01 1.14 5.92
C CYS A 388 -21.38 2.03 4.84
N GLU A 389 -21.65 3.33 4.84
CA GLU A 389 -21.01 4.27 3.90
C GLU A 389 -19.50 4.36 4.13
N LEU A 390 -19.06 4.47 5.40
CA LEU A 390 -17.65 4.47 5.74
C LEU A 390 -16.98 3.14 5.36
N ALA A 391 -17.59 2.01 5.69
CA ALA A 391 -17.07 0.69 5.31
C ALA A 391 -16.99 0.53 3.78
N THR A 392 -18.01 0.97 3.04
CA THR A 392 -18.02 0.95 1.57
C THR A 392 -16.88 1.81 1.01
N ALA A 393 -16.65 3.00 1.55
CA ALA A 393 -15.56 3.86 1.08
C ALA A 393 -14.18 3.23 1.31
N LEU A 394 -13.97 2.59 2.47
CA LEU A 394 -12.75 1.84 2.77
C LEU A 394 -12.55 0.69 1.77
N LEU A 395 -13.59 -0.12 1.54
CA LEU A 395 -13.53 -1.28 0.66
C LEU A 395 -13.34 -0.89 -0.82
N VAL A 396 -14.02 0.17 -1.28
CA VAL A 396 -13.83 0.71 -2.63
C VAL A 396 -12.41 1.25 -2.79
N SER A 397 -11.87 1.94 -1.79
CA SER A 397 -10.49 2.43 -1.83
C SER A 397 -9.44 1.31 -1.83
N ALA A 398 -9.70 0.23 -1.08
CA ALA A 398 -8.85 -0.95 -1.03
C ALA A 398 -8.82 -1.63 -2.40
N LEU A 399 -10.00 -1.97 -2.94
CA LEU A 399 -10.13 -2.65 -4.23
C LEU A 399 -9.64 -1.80 -5.41
N ALA A 400 -9.86 -0.48 -5.38
CA ALA A 400 -9.37 0.40 -6.43
C ALA A 400 -7.84 0.45 -6.49
N LEU A 401 -7.16 0.42 -5.34
CA LEU A 401 -5.70 0.29 -5.31
C LEU A 401 -5.25 -1.06 -5.86
N GLU A 402 -5.86 -2.16 -5.41
CA GLU A 402 -5.50 -3.51 -5.86
C GLU A 402 -5.69 -3.68 -7.38
N VAL A 403 -6.81 -3.19 -7.93
CA VAL A 403 -7.05 -3.18 -9.37
C VAL A 403 -6.02 -2.34 -10.12
N SER A 404 -5.53 -1.24 -9.51
CA SER A 404 -4.50 -0.41 -10.15
C SER A 404 -3.20 -1.20 -10.40
N PHE A 405 -2.84 -2.16 -9.54
CA PHE A 405 -1.61 -2.96 -9.72
C PHE A 405 -1.66 -3.91 -10.91
N ALA A 406 -2.85 -4.25 -11.42
CA ALA A 406 -2.98 -5.01 -12.66
C ALA A 406 -2.37 -4.26 -13.87
N VAL A 407 -2.29 -2.93 -13.80
CA VAL A 407 -1.79 -2.07 -14.90
C VAL A 407 -0.58 -1.22 -14.50
N LEU A 408 -0.57 -0.68 -13.28
CA LEU A 408 0.40 0.29 -12.78
C LEU A 408 1.13 -0.27 -11.56
N SER A 409 2.14 -1.08 -11.82
CA SER A 409 3.05 -1.62 -10.82
C SER A 409 4.26 -2.27 -11.49
N ILE A 410 5.41 -2.13 -10.83
CA ILE A 410 6.72 -2.56 -11.29
C ILE A 410 7.49 -3.36 -10.21
N ALA A 411 6.87 -3.65 -9.06
CA ALA A 411 7.47 -4.41 -7.96
C ALA A 411 6.37 -5.07 -7.08
N SER A 412 6.70 -6.19 -6.43
CA SER A 412 5.74 -7.05 -5.71
C SER A 412 5.94 -7.09 -4.18
N ASP A 413 6.29 -5.95 -3.58
CA ASP A 413 6.51 -5.84 -2.14
C ASP A 413 5.18 -5.81 -1.36
N LEU A 414 5.08 -6.54 -0.24
CA LEU A 414 3.85 -6.60 0.56
C LEU A 414 3.43 -5.23 1.06
N ARG A 415 4.40 -4.32 1.30
CA ARG A 415 4.14 -2.98 1.84
C ARG A 415 3.16 -2.18 0.98
N TYR A 416 3.03 -2.48 -0.31
CA TYR A 416 2.10 -1.81 -1.22
C TYR A 416 0.63 -2.14 -0.93
N HIS A 417 0.38 -3.27 -0.26
CA HIS A 417 -0.95 -3.80 0.06
C HIS A 417 -1.39 -3.47 1.50
N LEU A 418 -0.56 -2.77 2.29
CA LEU A 418 -0.86 -2.45 3.70
C LEU A 418 -2.19 -1.73 3.87
N TRP A 419 -2.44 -0.70 3.05
CA TRP A 419 -3.70 0.03 3.13
C TRP A 419 -4.91 -0.86 2.79
N PRO A 420 -4.96 -1.57 1.65
CA PRO A 420 -6.06 -2.49 1.34
C PRO A 420 -6.35 -3.50 2.45
N MET A 421 -5.31 -4.12 3.01
CA MET A 421 -5.46 -5.12 4.09
C MET A 421 -6.03 -4.48 5.36
N ILE A 422 -5.46 -3.36 5.82
CA ILE A 422 -5.94 -2.64 7.01
C ILE A 422 -7.37 -2.12 6.79
N ALA A 423 -7.63 -1.42 5.68
CA ALA A 423 -8.94 -0.86 5.36
C ALA A 423 -10.03 -1.94 5.30
N THR A 424 -9.70 -3.11 4.73
CA THR A 424 -10.59 -4.28 4.69
C THR A 424 -10.86 -4.86 6.07
N ALA A 425 -9.83 -4.96 6.93
CA ALA A 425 -10.00 -5.39 8.32
C ALA A 425 -10.92 -4.44 9.09
N LEU A 426 -10.70 -3.12 8.97
CA LEU A 426 -11.52 -2.10 9.63
C LEU A 426 -12.97 -2.15 9.12
N ALA A 427 -13.17 -2.22 7.80
CA ALA A 427 -14.50 -2.31 7.20
C ALA A 427 -15.25 -3.58 7.64
N SER A 428 -14.55 -4.72 7.73
CA SER A 428 -15.13 -5.97 8.26
C SER A 428 -15.62 -5.79 9.69
N VAL A 429 -14.86 -5.13 10.56
CA VAL A 429 -15.30 -4.81 11.93
C VAL A 429 -16.49 -3.84 11.93
N LEU A 430 -16.48 -2.82 11.09
CA LEU A 430 -17.60 -1.88 10.96
C LEU A 430 -18.90 -2.61 10.55
N LEU A 431 -18.82 -3.61 9.69
CA LEU A 431 -19.95 -4.41 9.18
C LEU A 431 -20.32 -5.61 10.08
N ALA A 432 -19.54 -5.92 11.12
CA ALA A 432 -19.79 -7.06 12.01
C ALA A 432 -21.01 -6.88 12.95
N ASP A 433 -21.76 -5.77 12.85
CA ASP A 433 -22.99 -5.55 13.62
C ASP A 433 -24.15 -6.46 13.19
N ARG A 434 -24.08 -7.04 11.99
CA ARG A 434 -25.07 -7.95 11.45
C ARG A 434 -24.39 -9.11 10.72
N PRO A 435 -24.99 -10.31 10.74
CA PRO A 435 -24.47 -11.44 9.97
C PRO A 435 -24.55 -11.15 8.46
N LEU A 436 -23.67 -11.79 7.69
CA LEU A 436 -23.74 -11.75 6.24
C LEU A 436 -24.96 -12.55 5.74
N PRO A 437 -25.60 -12.14 4.63
CA PRO A 437 -26.56 -12.99 3.94
C PRO A 437 -25.93 -14.35 3.59
N ARG A 438 -26.64 -15.45 3.86
CA ARG A 438 -26.11 -16.83 3.71
C ARG A 438 -25.46 -17.08 2.35
N LYS A 439 -26.08 -16.60 1.26
CA LYS A 439 -25.53 -16.74 -0.11
C LYS A 439 -24.17 -16.06 -0.25
N LEU A 440 -24.03 -14.83 0.22
CA LEU A 440 -22.77 -14.09 0.16
C LEU A 440 -21.70 -14.74 1.04
N PHE A 441 -22.08 -15.23 2.23
CA PHE A 441 -21.18 -15.97 3.09
C PHE A 441 -20.65 -17.24 2.40
N LEU A 442 -21.53 -18.06 1.81
CA LEU A 442 -21.12 -19.30 1.13
C LEU A 442 -20.20 -19.03 -0.06
N VAL A 443 -20.53 -18.03 -0.89
CA VAL A 443 -19.70 -17.66 -2.06
C VAL A 443 -18.35 -17.13 -1.61
N GLY A 444 -18.32 -16.19 -0.65
CA GLY A 444 -17.08 -15.62 -0.13
C GLY A 444 -16.20 -16.65 0.58
N ALA A 445 -16.79 -17.52 1.40
CA ALA A 445 -16.08 -18.61 2.05
C ALA A 445 -15.53 -19.63 1.04
N GLY A 446 -16.31 -20.01 0.03
CA GLY A 446 -15.85 -20.91 -1.04
C GLY A 446 -14.68 -20.32 -1.82
N ALA A 447 -14.77 -19.04 -2.21
CA ALA A 447 -13.67 -18.34 -2.89
C ALA A 447 -12.41 -18.26 -2.01
N LEU A 448 -12.58 -17.95 -0.71
CA LEU A 448 -11.46 -17.88 0.21
C LEU A 448 -10.80 -19.25 0.43
N ILE A 449 -11.59 -20.32 0.57
CA ILE A 449 -11.09 -21.70 0.67
C ILE A 449 -10.31 -22.08 -0.58
N LEU A 450 -10.81 -21.73 -1.77
CA LEU A 450 -10.12 -22.00 -3.04
C LEU A 450 -8.77 -21.27 -3.10
N VAL A 451 -8.76 -19.96 -2.82
CA VAL A 451 -7.54 -19.13 -2.84
C VAL A 451 -6.53 -19.62 -1.81
N VAL A 452 -6.98 -19.90 -0.58
CA VAL A 452 -6.10 -20.38 0.48
C VAL A 452 -5.58 -21.78 0.16
N GLY A 453 -6.44 -22.71 -0.26
CA GLY A 453 -6.04 -24.08 -0.60
C GLY A 453 -5.02 -24.13 -1.74
N SER A 454 -5.28 -23.39 -2.83
CA SER A 454 -4.33 -23.28 -3.96
C SER A 454 -3.05 -22.54 -3.59
N GLY A 455 -3.11 -21.50 -2.75
CA GLY A 455 -1.93 -20.79 -2.26
C GLY A 455 -1.06 -21.62 -1.30
N ILE A 456 -1.67 -22.48 -0.48
CA ILE A 456 -0.94 -23.47 0.34
C ILE A 456 -0.27 -24.50 -0.57
N ALA A 457 -1.00 -25.05 -1.54
CA ALA A 457 -0.44 -26.03 -2.48
C ALA A 457 0.76 -25.44 -3.24
N ALA A 458 0.65 -24.21 -3.75
CA ALA A 458 1.76 -23.52 -4.41
C ALA A 458 2.99 -23.37 -3.50
N ARG A 459 2.80 -22.98 -2.23
CA ARG A 459 3.89 -22.83 -1.27
C ARG A 459 4.62 -24.13 -0.94
N VAL A 460 3.90 -25.26 -0.99
CA VAL A 460 4.45 -26.60 -0.74
C VAL A 460 5.13 -27.17 -2.00
N MET A 461 4.57 -26.92 -3.18
CA MET A 461 5.00 -27.57 -4.42
C MET A 461 6.04 -26.78 -5.22
N LEU A 462 6.07 -25.45 -5.10
CA LEU A 462 7.00 -24.61 -5.84
C LEU A 462 8.35 -24.48 -5.11
N PRO A 463 9.48 -24.41 -5.85
CA PRO A 463 10.80 -24.26 -5.25
C PRO A 463 10.94 -22.90 -4.56
N ARG A 464 11.72 -22.86 -3.48
CA ARG A 464 12.00 -21.59 -2.78
C ARG A 464 12.63 -20.57 -3.72
N PRO A 465 12.19 -19.31 -3.67
CA PRO A 465 12.75 -18.26 -4.50
C PRO A 465 14.11 -17.80 -3.93
N PRO A 466 14.91 -17.05 -4.71
CA PRO A 466 16.13 -16.43 -4.21
C PRO A 466 15.85 -15.53 -3.00
N GLN A 467 16.67 -15.68 -1.96
CA GLN A 467 16.50 -14.96 -0.68
C GLN A 467 17.43 -13.75 -0.53
N THR A 468 18.28 -13.50 -1.54
CA THR A 468 19.21 -12.36 -1.57
C THR A 468 18.85 -11.45 -2.74
N TYR A 469 19.12 -10.16 -2.60
CA TYR A 469 18.91 -9.20 -3.69
C TYR A 469 19.66 -9.59 -4.96
N ALA A 470 20.92 -9.98 -4.84
CA ALA A 470 21.73 -10.48 -5.96
C ALA A 470 21.07 -11.69 -6.64
N GLY A 471 20.57 -12.67 -5.88
CA GLY A 471 19.87 -13.81 -6.45
C GLY A 471 18.52 -13.45 -7.10
N MET A 472 17.85 -12.40 -6.62
CA MET A 472 16.65 -11.89 -7.28
C MET A 472 16.95 -11.21 -8.61
N LEU A 473 18.13 -10.58 -8.76
CA LEU A 473 18.55 -9.98 -10.03
C LEU A 473 18.85 -11.03 -11.11
N GLY A 474 19.40 -12.19 -10.74
CA GLY A 474 19.64 -13.32 -11.67
C GLY A 474 21.06 -13.81 -11.61
#